data_AF-A0A0K9P1E9-F1
#
_entry.id   AF-A0A0K9P1E9-F1
#
_cell.length_a   1.000
_cell.length_b   1.000
_cell.length_c   1.000
_cell.angle_alpha   90.00
_cell.angle_beta   90.00
_cell.angle_gamma   90.00
#
_symmetry.space_group_name_H-M   'P 1'
#
loop_
_entity.id
_entity.type
_entity.pdbx_description
1 polymer ?
#
loop_
_entity_poly.entity_id
_entity_poly.type
_entity_poly.pdbx_seq_one_letter_code
_entity_poly.pdbx_strand_id
1 'polypeptide(L)'
;MIKYANVVIYSYQYLLDPKVSGIFSKEMQKECVVVFDEAHNIDNVSIEALSVNVRKQTLEGAGRNIGKMTEVINRFTATDAGRLRTEYNRLIEGLAQRGDLPITDNWLANPALPDHILREAIPGNIRKAEHFVAVLRRFVQYLKWTSRGG
;
A
#
# COMPACT_ATOMS: atom_id res chain seq x y z
N MET A 1 -0.06 -22.34 -9.57
CA MET A 1 -0.68 -23.18 -10.62
C MET A 1 -0.19 -22.79 -12.01
N ILE A 2 0.19 -21.53 -12.22
CA ILE A 2 0.75 -21.01 -13.49
C ILE A 2 2.14 -21.59 -13.79
N LYS A 3 2.95 -21.85 -12.76
CA LYS A 3 4.33 -22.38 -12.89
C LYS A 3 4.48 -23.69 -13.66
N TYR A 4 3.42 -24.48 -13.80
CA TYR A 4 3.46 -25.77 -14.50
C TYR A 4 2.68 -25.76 -15.83
N ALA A 5 2.09 -24.62 -16.21
CA ALA A 5 1.33 -24.51 -17.44
C ALA A 5 2.26 -24.15 -18.61
N ASN A 6 2.10 -24.82 -19.76
CA ASN A 6 2.83 -24.49 -20.98
C ASN A 6 2.16 -23.36 -21.78
N VAL A 7 0.83 -23.24 -21.66
CA VAL A 7 0.03 -22.20 -22.32
C VAL A 7 -0.90 -21.60 -21.28
N VAL A 8 -0.93 -20.27 -21.21
CA VAL A 8 -1.78 -19.53 -20.29
C VAL A 8 -2.52 -18.47 -21.10
N ILE A 9 -3.84 -18.44 -20.97
CA ILE A 9 -4.70 -17.49 -21.67
C ILE A 9 -5.31 -16.58 -20.61
N TYR A 10 -5.03 -15.28 -20.69
CA TYR A 10 -5.59 -14.26 -19.80
C TYR A 10 -5.80 -12.93 -20.53
N SER A 11 -6.62 -12.08 -19.95
CA SER A 11 -6.89 -10.73 -20.45
C SER A 11 -5.69 -9.80 -20.27
N TYR A 12 -5.59 -8.78 -21.13
CA TYR A 12 -4.60 -7.70 -21.08
C TYR A 12 -4.37 -7.09 -19.69
N GLN A 13 -5.44 -6.96 -18.90
CA GLN A 13 -5.39 -6.37 -17.56
C GLN A 13 -4.40 -7.07 -16.63
N TYR A 14 -4.24 -8.39 -16.75
CA TYR A 14 -3.34 -9.16 -15.89
C TYR A 14 -1.87 -8.93 -16.20
N LEU A 15 -1.56 -8.43 -17.40
CA LEU A 15 -0.19 -8.10 -17.81
C LEU A 15 0.10 -6.60 -17.67
N LEU A 16 -0.86 -5.75 -18.02
CA LEU A 16 -0.67 -4.30 -18.13
C LEU A 16 -1.06 -3.53 -16.86
N ASP A 17 -2.00 -4.00 -16.05
CA ASP A 17 -2.38 -3.30 -14.82
C ASP A 17 -1.30 -3.51 -13.75
N PRO A 18 -0.58 -2.47 -13.31
CA PRO A 18 0.47 -2.58 -12.29
C PRO A 18 -0.04 -3.10 -10.95
N LYS A 19 -1.35 -3.02 -10.67
CA LYS A 19 -1.95 -3.55 -9.44
C LYS A 19 -1.96 -5.08 -9.42
N VAL A 20 -2.05 -5.71 -10.58
CA VAL A 20 -2.24 -7.16 -10.71
C VAL A 20 -1.03 -7.84 -11.35
N SER A 21 -0.34 -7.17 -12.26
CA SER A 21 0.79 -7.72 -13.01
C SER A 21 1.95 -8.18 -12.13
N GLY A 22 2.13 -7.59 -10.94
CA GLY A 22 3.14 -8.01 -9.96
C GLY A 22 2.97 -9.43 -9.41
N ILE A 23 1.74 -9.97 -9.44
CA ILE A 23 1.45 -11.35 -9.02
C ILE A 23 1.80 -12.33 -10.14
N PHE A 24 1.44 -11.98 -11.38
CA PHE A 24 1.62 -12.85 -12.55
C PHE A 24 3.05 -12.86 -13.08
N SER A 25 3.72 -11.70 -13.09
CA SER A 25 5.12 -11.56 -13.52
C SER A 25 6.11 -12.37 -12.67
N LYS A 26 5.79 -12.62 -11.39
CA LYS A 26 6.60 -13.47 -10.50
C LYS A 26 6.43 -14.97 -10.76
N GLU A 27 5.31 -15.37 -11.35
CA GLU A 27 5.04 -16.77 -11.68
C GLU A 27 5.41 -17.13 -13.12
N MET A 28 5.59 -16.13 -14.00
CA MET A 28 6.03 -16.32 -15.38
C MET A 28 7.53 -16.62 -15.47
N GLN A 29 7.88 -17.55 -16.36
CA GLN A 29 9.26 -17.83 -16.71
C GLN A 29 9.83 -16.69 -17.57
N LYS A 30 11.12 -16.37 -17.40
CA LYS A 30 11.80 -15.33 -18.20
C LYS A 30 11.83 -15.64 -19.70
N GLU A 31 11.86 -16.93 -20.04
CA GLU A 31 11.78 -17.42 -21.42
C GLU A 31 10.33 -17.79 -21.74
N CYS A 32 9.51 -16.79 -22.08
CA CYS A 32 8.14 -17.01 -22.54
C CYS A 32 7.86 -16.19 -23.80
N VAL A 33 7.00 -16.74 -24.66
CA VAL A 33 6.48 -16.02 -25.83
C VAL A 33 5.13 -15.44 -25.44
N VAL A 34 5.01 -14.11 -25.53
CA VAL A 34 3.75 -13.41 -25.29
C VAL A 34 3.11 -13.12 -26.64
N VAL A 35 1.86 -13.58 -26.81
CA VAL A 35 1.05 -13.34 -28.01
C VAL A 35 -0.09 -12.40 -27.62
N PHE A 36 -0.17 -11.26 -28.30
CA PHE A 36 -1.28 -10.34 -28.17
C PHE A 36 -2.30 -10.60 -29.27
N ASP A 37 -3.52 -10.96 -28.86
CA ASP A 37 -4.66 -11.14 -29.76
C ASP A 37 -5.52 -9.88 -29.77
N GLU A 38 -5.94 -9.40 -30.95
CA GLU A 38 -6.63 -8.11 -31.09
C GLU A 38 -5.84 -6.93 -30.47
N ALA A 39 -4.55 -6.84 -30.80
CA ALA A 39 -3.63 -5.82 -30.24
C ALA A 39 -4.02 -4.36 -30.53
N HIS A 40 -5.06 -4.11 -31.32
CA HIS A 40 -5.55 -2.77 -31.64
C HIS A 40 -6.19 -2.05 -30.44
N ASN A 41 -6.58 -2.75 -29.35
CA ASN A 41 -7.16 -2.14 -28.14
C ASN A 41 -6.15 -1.85 -27.02
N ILE A 42 -4.86 -2.17 -27.24
CA ILE A 42 -3.84 -2.13 -26.18
C ILE A 42 -3.65 -0.73 -25.57
N ASP A 43 -3.83 0.30 -26.40
CA ASP A 43 -3.76 1.71 -26.02
C ASP A 43 -4.86 2.08 -25.01
N ASN A 44 -6.10 1.73 -25.32
CA ASN A 44 -7.26 1.99 -24.46
C ASN A 44 -7.14 1.27 -23.11
N VAL A 45 -6.71 0.00 -23.14
CA VAL A 45 -6.49 -0.78 -21.90
C VAL A 45 -5.38 -0.17 -21.05
N SER A 46 -4.30 0.30 -21.69
CA SER A 46 -3.19 0.95 -20.98
C SER A 46 -3.60 2.30 -20.39
N ILE A 47 -4.38 3.09 -21.14
CA ILE A 47 -4.93 4.37 -20.66
C ILE A 47 -5.79 4.13 -19.43
N GLU A 48 -6.70 3.14 -19.46
CA GLU A 48 -7.56 2.83 -18.34
C GLU A 48 -6.79 2.31 -17.12
N ALA A 49 -5.83 1.39 -17.32
CA ALA A 49 -5.04 0.79 -16.24
C ALA A 49 -4.19 1.82 -15.47
N LEU A 50 -3.70 2.85 -16.17
CA LEU A 50 -2.83 3.88 -15.60
C LEU A 50 -3.57 5.16 -15.19
N SER A 51 -4.82 5.35 -15.62
CA SER A 51 -5.60 6.54 -15.31
C SER A 51 -6.32 6.42 -13.97
N VAL A 52 -6.28 7.51 -13.18
CA VAL A 52 -7.07 7.65 -11.96
C VAL A 52 -7.87 8.94 -12.03
N ASN A 53 -9.19 8.84 -11.90
CA ASN A 53 -10.07 10.01 -11.90
C ASN A 53 -10.31 10.51 -10.47
N VAL A 54 -9.92 11.75 -10.18
CA VAL A 54 -10.10 12.39 -8.88
C VAL A 54 -11.22 13.42 -8.96
N ARG A 55 -12.34 13.15 -8.27
CA ARG A 55 -13.49 14.06 -8.20
C ARG A 55 -13.54 14.80 -6.87
N LYS A 56 -14.20 15.96 -6.84
CA LYS A 56 -14.43 16.75 -5.61
C LYS A 56 -15.08 15.92 -4.50
N GLN A 57 -16.08 15.10 -4.83
CA GLN A 57 -16.73 14.18 -3.89
C GLN A 57 -15.75 13.16 -3.31
N THR A 58 -14.83 12.62 -4.12
CA THR A 58 -13.77 11.70 -3.67
C THR A 58 -12.84 12.39 -2.67
N LEU A 59 -12.47 13.65 -2.92
CA LEU A 59 -11.62 14.44 -2.03
C LEU A 59 -12.33 14.84 -0.72
N GLU A 60 -13.62 15.12 -0.77
CA GLU A 60 -14.45 15.33 0.42
C GLU A 60 -14.54 14.07 1.27
N GLY A 61 -14.80 12.92 0.64
CA GLY A 61 -14.76 11.60 1.27
C GLY A 61 -13.41 11.29 1.91
N ALA A 62 -12.30 11.54 1.20
CA ALA A 62 -10.94 11.37 1.73
C ALA A 62 -10.71 12.23 2.98
N GLY A 63 -11.18 13.48 2.99
CA GLY A 63 -11.10 14.35 4.16
C GLY A 63 -11.83 13.78 5.39
N ARG A 64 -13.02 13.20 5.20
CA ARG A 64 -13.77 12.53 6.29
C ARG A 64 -13.04 11.28 6.79
N ASN A 65 -12.50 10.47 5.89
CA ASN A 65 -11.76 9.26 6.25
C ASN A 65 -10.50 9.58 7.04
N ILE A 66 -9.75 10.61 6.63
CA ILE A 66 -8.58 11.12 7.38
C ILE A 66 -8.99 11.59 8.78
N GLY A 67 -10.15 12.24 8.92
CA GLY A 67 -10.72 12.61 10.22
C GLY A 67 -10.93 11.40 11.13
N LYS A 68 -11.60 10.36 10.62
CA LYS A 68 -11.81 9.09 11.33
C LYS A 68 -10.49 8.40 11.70
N MET A 69 -9.52 8.36 10.78
CA MET A 69 -8.19 7.80 11.08
C MET A 69 -7.48 8.57 12.20
N THR A 70 -7.62 9.89 12.24
CA THR A 70 -7.05 10.73 13.31
C THR A 70 -7.67 10.35 14.66
N GLU A 71 -8.99 10.20 14.72
CA GLU A 71 -9.71 9.80 15.94
C GLU A 71 -9.30 8.40 16.42
N VAL A 72 -9.20 7.44 15.48
CA VAL A 72 -8.74 6.08 15.77
C VAL A 72 -7.32 6.09 16.32
N ILE A 73 -6.39 6.82 15.69
CA ILE A 73 -5.02 6.96 16.18
C ILE A 73 -4.99 7.57 17.57
N ASN A 74 -5.73 8.65 17.83
CA ASN A 74 -5.81 9.26 19.16
C ASN A 74 -6.32 8.28 20.22
N ARG A 75 -7.33 7.47 19.88
CA ARG A 75 -7.85 6.41 20.76
C ARG A 75 -6.79 5.34 21.04
N PHE A 76 -6.07 4.90 20.01
CA PHE A 76 -4.99 3.92 20.17
C PHE A 76 -3.84 4.49 20.99
N THR A 77 -3.36 5.70 20.72
CA THR A 77 -2.31 6.36 21.50
C THR A 77 -2.73 6.54 22.97
N ALA A 78 -4.00 6.85 23.23
CA ALA A 78 -4.54 6.94 24.59
C ALA A 78 -4.66 5.56 25.29
N THR A 79 -4.93 4.49 24.54
CA THR A 79 -5.11 3.12 25.07
C THR A 79 -3.76 2.38 25.24
N ASP A 80 -2.82 2.59 24.32
CA ASP A 80 -1.53 1.88 24.28
C ASP A 80 -0.46 2.50 25.17
N ALA A 81 -0.53 3.78 25.56
CA ALA A 81 0.42 4.33 26.52
C ALA A 81 0.41 3.58 27.87
N GLY A 82 -0.74 3.01 28.25
CA GLY A 82 -0.88 2.14 29.42
C GLY A 82 -0.41 0.71 29.17
N ARG A 83 -0.88 0.08 28.07
CA ARG A 83 -0.51 -1.32 27.74
C ARG A 83 0.97 -1.49 27.39
N LEU A 84 1.58 -0.54 26.67
CA LEU A 84 3.02 -0.56 26.37
C LEU A 84 3.85 -0.43 27.65
N ARG A 85 3.44 0.38 28.63
CA ARG A 85 4.15 0.48 29.91
C ARG A 85 4.04 -0.82 30.70
N THR A 86 2.86 -1.44 30.71
CA THR A 86 2.63 -2.72 31.39
C THR A 86 3.40 -3.85 30.74
N GLU A 87 3.34 -3.98 29.40
CA GLU A 87 4.10 -4.98 28.66
C GLU A 87 5.61 -4.72 28.71
N TYR A 88 6.06 -3.45 28.73
CA TYR A 88 7.47 -3.11 28.96
C TYR A 88 7.95 -3.52 30.36
N ASN A 89 7.16 -3.26 31.41
CA ASN A 89 7.49 -3.72 32.76
C ASN A 89 7.53 -5.26 32.83
N ARG A 90 6.57 -5.92 32.18
CA ARG A 90 6.48 -7.39 32.08
C ARG A 90 7.62 -8.00 31.25
N LEU A 91 8.08 -7.28 30.23
CA LEU A 91 9.21 -7.65 29.37
C LEU A 91 10.55 -7.40 30.07
N ILE A 92 10.69 -6.36 30.89
CA ILE A 92 11.87 -6.16 31.76
C ILE A 92 11.96 -7.27 32.81
N GLU A 93 10.83 -7.64 33.42
CA GLU A 93 10.76 -8.79 34.34
C GLU A 93 11.05 -10.13 33.62
N GLY A 94 10.64 -10.27 32.35
CA GLY A 94 10.88 -11.46 31.53
C GLY A 94 12.29 -11.58 30.92
N LEU A 95 12.89 -10.47 30.48
CA LEU A 95 14.26 -10.38 29.95
C LEU A 95 15.32 -10.58 31.04
N ALA A 96 14.98 -10.33 32.31
CA ALA A 96 15.81 -10.73 33.43
C ALA A 96 15.88 -12.27 33.60
N GLN A 97 14.99 -13.05 32.97
CA GLN A 97 14.92 -14.49 33.17
C GLN A 97 15.11 -15.35 31.90
N ARG A 98 14.67 -14.93 30.71
CA ARG A 98 14.77 -15.77 29.49
C ARG A 98 14.93 -14.94 28.22
N GLY A 99 16.03 -15.16 27.51
CA GLY A 99 16.27 -14.64 26.18
C GLY A 99 15.48 -15.39 25.12
N ASP A 100 14.90 -14.59 24.21
CA ASP A 100 14.52 -14.90 22.82
C ASP A 100 13.11 -15.48 22.54
N LEU A 101 12.34 -14.77 21.70
CA LEU A 101 11.20 -15.30 20.93
C LEU A 101 11.00 -14.55 19.59
N PRO A 102 10.43 -15.23 18.56
CA PRO A 102 10.47 -14.84 17.15
C PRO A 102 9.21 -14.09 16.67
N ILE A 103 9.38 -13.28 15.63
CA ILE A 103 8.34 -12.46 14.98
C ILE A 103 7.73 -13.24 13.81
N THR A 104 6.41 -13.47 13.82
CA THR A 104 5.65 -13.96 12.67
C THR A 104 4.50 -13.03 12.30
N ASP A 105 4.38 -12.91 10.97
CA ASP A 105 3.22 -12.68 10.13
C ASP A 105 2.81 -11.26 9.71
N ASN A 106 3.18 -11.04 8.44
CA ASN A 106 3.11 -9.88 7.61
C ASN A 106 1.98 -10.13 6.59
N TRP A 107 0.75 -9.71 6.92
CA TRP A 107 -0.41 -9.89 6.03
C TRP A 107 -1.18 -8.58 5.86
N LEU A 108 -0.67 -7.68 5.00
CA LEU A 108 -1.42 -6.61 4.31
C LEU A 108 -0.47 -5.87 3.35
N ALA A 109 -0.23 -6.43 2.16
CA ALA A 109 0.56 -5.77 1.13
C ALA A 109 -0.32 -4.86 0.25
N ASN A 110 -0.09 -3.55 0.41
CA ASN A 110 -0.38 -2.47 -0.55
C ASN A 110 0.46 -2.70 -1.84
N PRO A 111 0.14 -2.12 -3.01
CA PRO A 111 0.72 -2.51 -4.29
C PRO A 111 2.23 -2.33 -4.31
N ALA A 112 2.90 -3.18 -5.08
CA ALA A 112 4.35 -3.30 -5.16
C ALA A 112 5.01 -1.95 -5.48
N LEU A 113 5.47 -1.27 -4.43
CA LEU A 113 6.49 -0.25 -4.53
C LEU A 113 7.78 -0.97 -5.00
N PRO A 114 8.47 -0.45 -6.03
CA PRO A 114 9.78 -0.97 -6.43
C PRO A 114 10.71 -1.10 -5.22
N ASP A 115 11.54 -2.15 -5.16
CA ASP A 115 12.44 -2.42 -4.03
C ASP A 115 13.38 -1.24 -3.69
N HIS A 116 13.57 -0.33 -4.65
CA HIS A 116 14.34 0.92 -4.50
C HIS A 116 13.65 1.92 -3.53
N ILE A 117 12.32 1.95 -3.47
CA ILE A 117 11.53 2.83 -2.58
C ILE A 117 11.40 2.21 -1.18
N LEU A 118 11.45 0.88 -1.06
CA LEU A 118 11.52 0.22 0.26
C LEU A 118 12.86 0.49 0.97
N ARG A 119 13.92 0.78 0.19
CA ARG A 119 15.26 1.14 0.71
C ARG A 119 15.47 2.64 0.85
N GLU A 120 14.83 3.46 0.02
CA GLU A 120 14.74 4.91 0.27
C GLU A 120 13.78 5.17 1.43
N ALA A 121 14.40 5.18 2.61
CA ALA A 121 13.84 5.55 3.89
C ALA A 121 12.58 6.40 3.78
N ILE A 122 11.43 5.82 4.17
CA ILE A 122 10.32 6.57 4.75
C ILE A 122 10.96 7.60 5.70
N PRO A 123 10.94 8.91 5.36
CA PRO A 123 11.65 9.91 6.14
C PRO A 123 11.25 9.75 7.59
N GLY A 124 12.20 9.81 8.54
CA GLY A 124 11.92 9.58 9.97
C GLY A 124 10.70 10.37 10.48
N ASN A 125 10.46 11.52 9.85
CA ASN A 125 9.33 12.41 10.09
C ASN A 125 7.94 11.83 9.79
N ILE A 126 7.77 10.77 9.00
CA ILE A 126 6.45 10.17 8.69
C ILE A 126 6.29 8.72 9.18
N ARG A 127 7.26 8.22 9.96
CA ARG A 127 7.18 6.86 10.54
C ARG A 127 6.09 6.71 11.62
N LYS A 128 5.73 7.82 12.27
CA LYS A 128 4.62 7.86 13.23
C LYS A 128 3.29 8.03 12.51
N ALA A 129 2.28 7.29 12.95
CA ALA A 129 0.94 7.33 12.36
C ALA A 129 0.34 8.75 12.38
N GLU A 130 0.59 9.52 13.43
CA GLU A 130 0.13 10.92 13.55
C GLU A 130 0.71 11.79 12.44
N HIS A 131 2.00 11.64 12.16
CA HIS A 131 2.68 12.45 11.16
C HIS A 131 2.30 12.04 9.73
N PHE A 132 2.14 10.74 9.47
CA PHE A 132 1.66 10.25 8.19
C PHE A 132 0.26 10.79 7.86
N VAL A 133 -0.66 10.76 8.83
CA VAL A 133 -2.02 11.31 8.67
C VAL A 133 -1.99 12.83 8.47
N ALA A 134 -1.07 13.55 9.12
CA ALA A 134 -0.87 14.98 8.89
C ALA A 134 -0.41 15.27 7.45
N VAL A 135 0.48 14.45 6.89
CA VAL A 135 0.91 14.56 5.49
C VAL A 135 -0.24 14.25 4.53
N LEU A 136 -1.00 13.18 4.75
CA LEU A 136 -2.18 12.87 3.94
C LEU A 136 -3.20 14.00 3.96
N ARG A 137 -3.41 14.63 5.11
CA ARG A 137 -4.30 15.79 5.24
C ARG A 137 -3.82 16.96 4.38
N ARG A 138 -2.52 17.27 4.40
CA ARG A 138 -1.93 18.33 3.54
C ARG A 138 -2.05 17.97 2.07
N PHE A 139 -1.79 16.72 1.70
CA PHE A 139 -1.92 16.23 0.33
C PHE A 139 -3.35 16.37 -0.21
N VAL A 140 -4.36 15.93 0.55
CA VAL A 140 -5.77 16.09 0.14
C VAL A 140 -6.16 17.56 0.04
N GLN A 141 -5.67 18.42 0.94
CA GLN A 141 -5.93 19.87 0.85
C GLN A 141 -5.29 20.50 -0.39
N TYR A 142 -4.06 20.10 -0.72
CA TYR A 142 -3.40 20.52 -1.95
C TYR A 142 -4.20 20.11 -3.18
N LEU A 143 -4.63 18.85 -3.27
CA LEU A 143 -5.48 18.40 -4.39
C LEU A 143 -6.80 19.17 -4.49
N LYS A 144 -7.43 19.49 -3.35
CA LYS A 144 -8.64 20.34 -3.31
C LYS A 144 -8.37 21.76 -3.80
N TRP A 145 -7.20 22.32 -3.47
CA TRP A 145 -6.80 23.65 -3.90
C TRP A 145 -6.53 23.67 -5.40
N THR A 146 -5.73 22.74 -5.92
CA THR A 146 -5.44 22.62 -7.36
C THR A 146 -6.71 22.39 -8.17
N SER A 147 -7.65 21.58 -7.67
CA SER A 147 -8.95 21.34 -8.32
C SER A 147 -9.87 22.57 -8.38
N ARG A 148 -9.58 23.65 -7.65
CA ARG A 148 -10.36 24.90 -7.66
C ARG A 148 -9.77 25.98 -8.56
N GLY A 149 -8.50 25.83 -8.97
CA GLY A 149 -7.74 26.84 -9.72
C GLY A 149 -7.56 26.51 -11.20
N GLY A 150 -8.38 25.62 -11.77
CA GLY A 150 -8.45 25.29 -13.18
C GLY A 150 -9.85 25.52 -13.74
#